data_AF-U2YQE9-F1
#
_entry.id   AF-U2YQE9-F1
#
_cell.length_a   1.000
_cell.length_b   1.000
_cell.length_c   1.000
_cell.angle_alpha   90.00
_cell.angle_beta   90.00
_cell.angle_gamma   90.00
#
_symmetry.space_group_name_H-M   'P 1'
#
loop_
_entity.id
_entity.type
_entity.pdbx_description
1 polymer ?
#
loop_
_entity_poly.entity_id
_entity_poly.type
_entity_poly.pdbx_seq_one_letter_code
_entity_poly.pdbx_strand_id
1 'polypeptide(L)'
;MHWRVTKRLPAASENGRRHIIIQMEKGEENNFILESSPAVTRLPDGAFRIDETGEIIRTAGLIVVSPAASAPAIISWHTLPHNDCLVPPLHAWHARKRDSP
;
A
#
# COMPACT_ATOMS: atom_id res chain seq x y z
N MET A 1 22.90 14.86 12.57
CA MET A 1 22.15 13.68 12.09
C MET A 1 20.67 13.95 12.27
N HIS A 2 19.88 13.77 11.22
CA HIS A 2 18.44 14.01 11.22
C HIS A 2 17.68 12.68 11.23
N TRP A 3 16.47 12.69 11.76
CA TRP A 3 15.56 11.55 11.64
C TRP A 3 15.25 11.28 10.17
N ARG A 4 15.32 10.01 9.77
CA ARG A 4 14.99 9.56 8.42
C ARG A 4 13.87 8.56 8.48
N VAL A 5 12.83 8.78 7.67
CA VAL A 5 11.79 7.77 7.43
C VAL A 5 12.39 6.62 6.64
N THR A 6 12.32 5.40 7.18
CA THR A 6 12.88 4.20 6.53
C THR A 6 11.80 3.25 6.03
N LYS A 7 10.67 3.15 6.75
CA LYS A 7 9.54 2.30 6.32
C LYS A 7 8.20 2.95 6.61
N ARG A 8 7.20 2.59 5.80
CA ARG A 8 5.79 2.85 6.04
C ARG A 8 5.07 1.50 6.04
N LEU A 9 4.45 1.15 7.15
CA LEU A 9 3.85 -0.15 7.37
C LEU A 9 2.32 0.03 7.44
N PRO A 10 1.56 -0.53 6.49
CA PRO A 10 0.11 -0.53 6.60
C PRO A 10 -0.32 -1.36 7.80
N ALA A 11 -1.19 -0.80 8.62
CA ALA A 11 -1.73 -1.43 9.82
C ALA A 11 -3.24 -1.25 9.89
N ALA A 12 -3.89 -2.12 10.65
CA ALA A 12 -5.30 -2.03 10.97
C ALA A 12 -5.50 -2.16 12.47
N SER A 13 -6.43 -1.38 13.03
CA SER A 13 -6.91 -1.59 14.38
C SER A 13 -7.95 -2.71 14.43
N GLU A 14 -8.28 -3.16 15.64
CA GLU A 14 -9.31 -4.19 15.86
C GLU A 14 -10.68 -3.78 15.31
N ASN A 15 -10.95 -2.48 15.24
CA ASN A 15 -12.18 -1.93 14.68
C ASN A 15 -12.17 -1.85 13.14
N GLY A 16 -11.11 -2.35 12.48
CA GLY A 16 -10.94 -2.31 11.03
C GLY A 16 -10.49 -0.96 10.49
N ARG A 17 -10.19 0.02 11.35
CA ARG A 17 -9.64 1.32 10.94
C ARG A 17 -8.23 1.12 10.38
N ARG A 18 -7.97 1.70 9.22
CA ARG A 18 -6.65 1.62 8.56
C ARG A 18 -5.74 2.72 9.08
N HIS A 19 -4.49 2.35 9.32
CA HIS A 19 -3.42 3.21 9.80
C HIS A 19 -2.16 2.98 8.98
N ILE A 20 -1.25 3.95 8.98
CA ILE A 20 0.09 3.82 8.44
C ILE A 20 1.07 4.10 9.56
N ILE A 21 1.90 3.12 9.90
CA ILE A 21 2.98 3.28 10.87
C ILE A 21 4.24 3.68 10.12
N ILE A 22 4.84 4.78 10.51
CA ILE A 22 6.10 5.30 9.98
C ILE A 22 7.23 4.85 10.91
N GLN A 23 8.16 4.08 10.39
CA GLN A 23 9.43 3.80 11.04
C GLN A 23 10.43 4.92 10.71
N MET A 24 11.05 5.47 11.74
CA MET A 24 12.08 6.49 11.64
C MET A 24 13.36 6.01 12.31
N GLU A 25 14.49 6.33 11.70
CA GLU A 25 15.82 5.98 12.20
C GLU A 25 16.68 7.22 12.39
N LYS A 26 17.52 7.22 13.43
CA LYS A 26 18.54 8.24 13.69
C LYS A 26 19.76 7.57 14.32
N GLY A 27 20.78 7.31 13.50
CA GLY A 27 21.93 6.51 13.96
C GLY A 27 21.48 5.08 14.25
N GLU A 28 21.63 4.65 15.50
CA GLU A 28 21.18 3.33 15.99
C GLU A 28 19.77 3.38 16.62
N GLU A 29 19.19 4.57 16.77
CA GLU A 29 17.87 4.76 17.35
C GLU A 29 16.77 4.46 16.33
N ASN A 30 15.73 3.73 16.76
CA ASN A 30 14.52 3.45 16.00
C ASN A 30 13.30 4.04 16.72
N ASN A 31 12.42 4.72 15.98
CA ASN A 31 11.16 5.24 16.49
C ASN A 31 9.99 4.92 15.55
N PHE A 32 8.79 4.83 16.10
CA PHE A 32 7.57 4.52 15.37
C PHE A 32 6.47 5.54 15.69
N ILE A 33 5.85 6.09 14.65
CA ILE A 33 4.71 7.00 14.78
C ILE A 33 3.62 6.59 13.80
N LEU A 34 2.38 6.98 14.06
CA LEU A 34 1.37 6.99 13.01
C LEU A 34 1.64 8.13 12.03
N GLU A 35 1.19 7.96 10.79
CA GLU A 35 1.15 9.06 9.81
C GLU A 35 0.33 10.25 10.30
N SER A 36 -0.68 10.01 11.16
CA SER A 36 -1.45 11.07 11.82
C SER A 36 -0.68 11.78 12.94
N SER A 37 0.56 11.40 13.23
CA SER A 37 1.49 11.91 14.27
C SER A 37 1.50 11.27 15.67
N PRO A 38 0.47 10.56 16.17
CA PRO A 38 0.57 9.87 17.45
C PRO A 38 1.76 8.92 17.53
N ALA A 39 2.48 8.93 18.65
CA ALA A 39 3.51 7.95 18.92
C ALA A 39 2.90 6.56 19.11
N VAL A 40 3.63 5.54 18.67
CA VAL A 40 3.23 4.15 18.87
C VAL A 40 4.37 3.33 19.48
N THR A 41 4.03 2.54 20.49
CA THR A 41 4.96 1.60 21.10
C THR A 41 4.81 0.23 20.44
N ARG A 42 5.92 -0.35 19.96
CA ARG A 42 5.94 -1.74 19.50
C ARG A 42 5.91 -2.68 20.70
N LEU A 43 4.92 -3.57 20.74
CA LEU A 43 4.75 -4.58 21.78
C LEU A 43 5.58 -5.84 21.50
N PRO A 44 5.83 -6.69 22.53
CA PRO A 44 6.61 -7.92 22.37
C PRO A 44 6.00 -8.93 21.38
N ASP A 45 4.69 -8.92 21.20
CA ASP A 45 3.96 -9.76 20.24
C ASP A 45 4.02 -9.25 18.80
N GLY A 46 4.70 -8.11 18.57
CA GLY A 46 4.84 -7.46 17.27
C GLY A 46 3.68 -6.54 16.90
N ALA A 47 2.66 -6.40 17.75
CA ALA A 47 1.63 -5.37 17.59
C ALA A 47 2.17 -3.99 17.96
N PHE A 48 1.40 -2.96 17.65
CA PHE A 48 1.69 -1.60 18.05
C PHE A 48 0.55 -1.06 18.88
N ARG A 49 0.88 -0.32 19.94
CA ARG A 49 -0.08 0.38 20.78
C ARG A 49 0.04 1.87 20.53
N ILE A 50 -1.07 2.55 20.27
CA ILE A 50 -1.11 4.01 20.22
C ILE A 50 -0.96 4.54 21.65
N ASP A 51 0.06 5.34 21.90
CA ASP A 51 0.41 5.74 23.27
C ASP A 51 -0.68 6.62 23.91
N GLU A 52 -1.35 7.45 23.10
CA GLU A 52 -2.40 8.36 23.54
C GLU A 52 -3.71 7.63 23.90
N THR A 53 -4.13 6.65 23.09
CA THR A 53 -5.45 6.00 23.21
C THR A 53 -5.39 4.61 23.82
N GLY A 54 -4.21 3.98 23.85
CA GLY A 54 -4.04 2.58 24.21
C GLY A 54 -4.55 1.59 23.14
N GLU A 55 -5.06 2.08 22.01
CA GLU A 55 -5.58 1.24 20.92
C GLU A 55 -4.49 0.35 20.32
N ILE A 56 -4.82 -0.92 20.10
CA ILE A 56 -3.92 -1.89 19.50
C ILE A 56 -4.14 -1.94 17.99
N ILE A 57 -3.04 -1.80 17.24
CA ILE A 57 -3.01 -1.91 15.79
C ILE A 57 -2.02 -2.98 15.38
N ARG A 58 -2.37 -3.74 14.35
CA ARG A 58 -1.55 -4.83 13.81
C ARG A 58 -1.16 -4.49 12.39
N THR A 59 0.11 -4.69 12.05
CA THR A 59 0.54 -4.57 10.66
C THR A 59 -0.11 -5.70 9.85
N ALA A 60 -0.68 -5.37 8.70
CA ALA A 60 -1.10 -6.40 7.76
C ALA A 60 0.18 -7.13 7.32
N GLY A 61 0.26 -8.44 7.57
CA GLY A 61 1.47 -9.22 7.42
C GLY A 61 2.26 -8.87 6.16
N LEU A 62 3.52 -8.48 6.38
CA LEU A 62 4.65 -8.50 5.46
C LEU A 62 4.27 -8.62 3.97
N ILE A 63 4.03 -7.49 3.28
CA ILE A 63 4.42 -7.45 1.87
C ILE A 63 5.95 -7.50 1.90
N VAL A 64 6.49 -8.69 1.73
CA VAL A 64 7.92 -8.91 1.48
C VAL A 64 8.23 -8.16 0.19
N VAL A 65 8.72 -6.93 0.29
CA VAL A 65 9.48 -6.34 -0.80
C VAL A 65 10.83 -7.02 -0.73
N SER A 66 10.93 -8.18 -1.38
CA SER A 66 12.24 -8.77 -1.70
C SER A 66 13.05 -7.68 -2.39
N PRO A 67 14.30 -7.41 -1.99
CA PRO A 67 15.19 -6.60 -2.80
C PRO A 67 15.45 -7.41 -4.08
N ALA A 68 14.62 -7.22 -5.10
CA ALA A 68 14.95 -7.67 -6.43
C ALA A 68 16.24 -6.95 -6.79
N ALA A 69 17.30 -7.73 -6.95
CA ALA A 69 18.58 -7.30 -7.49
C ALA A 69 18.35 -6.36 -8.67
N SER A 70 18.99 -5.18 -8.64
CA SER A 70 19.23 -4.27 -9.76
C SER A 70 18.28 -4.40 -10.95
N ALA A 71 17.05 -3.91 -10.83
CA ALA A 71 16.24 -3.50 -11.98
C ALA A 71 15.25 -2.41 -11.54
N PRO A 72 15.09 -1.30 -12.30
CA PRO A 72 14.13 -0.27 -11.94
C PRO A 72 12.70 -0.85 -12.03
N ALA A 73 12.03 -0.95 -10.89
CA ALA A 73 10.62 -1.33 -10.84
C ALA A 73 9.76 -0.19 -11.40
N ILE A 74 9.31 -0.35 -12.65
CA ILE A 74 8.24 0.47 -13.23
C ILE A 74 6.94 0.06 -12.53
N ILE A 75 6.40 0.94 -11.69
CA ILE A 75 5.08 0.77 -11.08
C ILE A 75 4.04 0.98 -12.18
N SER A 76 3.48 -0.11 -12.71
CA SER A 76 2.29 -0.05 -13.56
C SER A 76 1.05 -0.10 -12.68
N TRP A 77 0.24 0.95 -12.72
CA TRP A 77 -1.09 0.97 -12.14
C TRP A 77 -2.00 0.06 -12.97
N HIS A 78 -2.41 -1.09 -12.43
CA HIS A 78 -3.53 -1.83 -12.99
C HIS A 78 -4.81 -1.36 -12.29
N THR A 79 -5.59 -0.59 -13.03
CA THR A 79 -6.99 -0.31 -12.74
C THR A 79 -7.71 -1.65 -12.57
N LEU A 80 -8.37 -1.85 -11.42
CA LEU A 80 -9.21 -3.03 -11.19
C LEU A 80 -10.24 -3.14 -12.34
N PRO A 81 -10.42 -4.32 -12.96
CA PRO A 81 -11.40 -4.48 -14.01
C PRO A 81 -12.81 -4.42 -13.40
N HIS A 82 -13.62 -3.48 -13.88
CA HIS A 82 -15.06 -3.61 -13.77
C HIS A 82 -15.46 -4.91 -14.49
N ASN A 83 -16.04 -5.81 -13.71
CA ASN A 83 -16.60 -7.07 -14.14
C ASN A 83 -17.89 -6.77 -14.93
N ASP A 84 -17.89 -6.99 -16.25
CA ASP A 84 -18.97 -7.68 -17.00
C ASP A 84 -18.63 -7.66 -18.50
N CYS A 85 -17.92 -8.69 -18.92
CA CYS A 85 -17.82 -9.10 -20.33
C CYS A 85 -18.00 -10.61 -20.37
N LEU A 86 -19.24 -11.06 -20.59
CA LEU A 86 -19.54 -12.43 -21.00
C LEU A 86 -19.93 -12.46 -22.49
N VAL A 87 -18.89 -12.62 -23.33
CA VAL A 87 -18.69 -13.51 -24.51
C VAL A 87 -19.71 -13.54 -25.70
N PRO A 88 -19.32 -14.01 -26.91
CA PRO A 88 -19.50 -13.35 -28.23
C PRO A 88 -20.19 -14.35 -29.22
N PRO A 89 -19.87 -14.50 -30.53
CA PRO A 89 -19.33 -13.65 -31.60
C PRO A 89 -20.25 -13.65 -32.86
N LEU A 90 -19.74 -13.14 -34.00
CA LEU A 90 -20.18 -13.45 -35.39
C LEU A 90 -21.49 -12.82 -35.90
N HIS A 91 -21.40 -11.67 -36.58
CA HIS A 91 -21.65 -11.57 -38.03
C HIS A 91 -21.42 -10.15 -38.57
N ALA A 92 -20.90 -10.13 -39.79
CA ALA A 92 -20.66 -9.00 -40.67
C ALA A 92 -21.75 -7.91 -40.66
N TRP A 93 -21.37 -6.65 -40.88
CA TRP A 93 -21.76 -5.92 -42.10
C TRP A 93 -21.11 -4.51 -42.18
N HIS A 94 -20.29 -4.33 -43.22
CA HIS A 94 -20.00 -3.13 -44.00
C HIS A 94 -20.13 -1.72 -43.36
N ALA A 95 -18.98 -1.10 -43.07
CA ALA A 95 -18.85 0.35 -43.14
C ALA A 95 -18.40 0.76 -44.56
N ARG A 96 -19.33 1.30 -45.37
CA ARG A 96 -18.97 1.99 -46.62
C ARG A 96 -18.19 3.26 -46.28
N LYS A 97 -16.92 3.31 -46.65
CA LYS A 97 -16.23 4.58 -46.92
C LYS A 97 -16.84 5.19 -48.17
N ARG A 98 -17.32 6.44 -48.09
CA ARG A 98 -17.47 7.29 -49.28
C ARG A 98 -16.13 7.95 -49.52
N ASP A 99 -15.56 7.65 -50.68
CA ASP A 99 -14.53 8.41 -51.35
C ASP A 99 -14.95 9.86 -51.57
N SER A 100 -13.99 10.78 -51.37
CA SER A 100 -13.93 12.09 -52.03
C SER A 100 -13.04 11.89 -53.26
N PRO A 101 -13.34 12.55 -54.39
CA PRO A 101 -12.74 13.87 -54.63
C PRO A 101 -13.75 14.99 -54.41
#